data_AF-A0AAV6YUR9-F1
#
_entry.id   AF-A0AAV6YUR9-F1
#
_cell.length_a   1.000
_cell.length_b   1.000
_cell.length_c   1.000
_cell.angle_alpha   90.00
_cell.angle_beta   90.00
_cell.angle_gamma   90.00
#
_symmetry.space_group_name_H-M   'P 1'
#
loop_
_entity.id
_entity.type
_entity.pdbx_description
1 polymer ?
#
loop_
_entity_poly.entity_id
_entity_poly.type
_entity_poly.pdbx_seq_one_letter_code
_entity_poly.pdbx_strand_id
1 'polypeptide(L)'
;ENKTVTPVVDDTISFVEGGTLKFATILDEKISKKKGDVNSEDFVDWATSLIDAPSITEKRLSPIYTLVPVDIRDAYIKTKNLERAMEDYLDEYNVCKCQPCQNGGTVVLVDGVCMCQCPLQYKGLACQEVKDKLLEKPTIPVNGGWSCWKPSSSCINGEETRTRTCNNPEPQEGGKPCAGKTTKKVPCQEKARHYANRVFQSLDPEVEHFNITYYKAIDESEDSTQE
;
A
#
# COMPACT_ATOMS: atom_id res chain seq x y z
N GLU A 1 -0.66 -34.38 34.55
CA GLU A 1 -0.59 -32.95 34.18
C GLU A 1 0.23 -32.81 32.91
N ASN A 2 -0.41 -32.59 31.76
CA ASN A 2 0.30 -32.43 30.50
C ASN A 2 0.44 -30.92 30.27
N LYS A 3 1.54 -30.32 30.76
CA LYS A 3 1.86 -28.92 30.48
C LYS A 3 2.20 -28.83 29.00
N THR A 4 1.22 -28.44 28.18
CA THR A 4 1.47 -27.97 26.82
C THR A 4 2.35 -26.74 26.95
N VAL A 5 3.65 -26.92 26.74
CA VAL A 5 4.62 -25.82 26.63
C VAL A 5 4.23 -25.05 25.38
N THR A 6 3.64 -23.88 25.56
CA THR A 6 3.42 -22.94 24.47
C THR A 6 4.78 -22.51 23.94
N PRO A 7 5.03 -22.59 22.62
CA PRO A 7 6.27 -22.10 22.05
C PRO A 7 6.43 -20.61 22.36
N VAL A 8 7.64 -20.20 22.78
CA VAL A 8 7.96 -18.79 23.10
C VAL A 8 7.88 -17.91 21.84
N VAL A 9 8.14 -18.49 20.67
CA VAL A 9 8.03 -17.83 19.36
C VAL A 9 7.06 -18.63 18.48
N ASP A 10 5.91 -18.03 18.18
CA ASP A 10 4.88 -18.61 17.34
C ASP A 10 5.35 -18.63 15.87
N ASP A 11 5.79 -17.47 15.37
CA ASP A 11 6.25 -17.29 13.98
C ASP A 11 7.39 -16.25 13.86
N THR A 12 8.12 -16.29 12.76
CA THR A 12 9.24 -15.36 12.49
C THR A 12 9.13 -14.85 11.06
N ILE A 13 9.04 -13.53 10.91
CA ILE A 13 9.00 -12.87 9.60
C ILE A 13 10.34 -12.16 9.41
N SER A 14 11.12 -12.55 8.40
CA SER A 14 12.35 -11.84 8.03
C SER A 14 12.11 -10.83 6.91
N PHE A 15 12.79 -9.70 7.03
CA PHE A 15 12.89 -8.67 6.00
C PHE A 15 14.38 -8.49 5.67
N VAL A 16 15.02 -9.54 5.12
CA VAL A 16 16.43 -9.49 4.70
C VAL A 16 16.51 -8.69 3.39
N GLU A 17 17.03 -7.47 3.46
CA GLU A 17 17.24 -6.62 2.29
C GLU A 17 18.73 -6.39 2.00
N GLY A 18 19.13 -6.60 0.75
CA GLY A 18 20.52 -6.47 0.33
C GLY A 18 21.34 -7.71 0.65
N GLY A 19 22.62 -7.65 0.33
CA GLY A 19 23.51 -8.80 0.24
C GLY A 19 23.33 -9.52 -1.08
N THR A 20 24.33 -10.31 -1.45
CA THR A 20 24.23 -11.12 -2.68
C THR A 20 23.12 -12.16 -2.51
N LEU A 21 22.47 -12.54 -3.62
CA LEU A 21 21.34 -13.48 -3.62
C LEU A 21 21.65 -14.75 -2.80
N LYS A 22 22.87 -15.30 -2.92
CA LYS A 22 23.31 -16.49 -2.20
C LYS A 22 23.17 -16.36 -0.69
N PHE A 23 23.77 -15.31 -0.10
CA PHE A 23 23.81 -15.17 1.36
C PHE A 23 22.48 -14.63 1.90
N ALA A 24 21.83 -13.73 1.16
CA ALA A 24 20.51 -13.22 1.53
C ALA A 24 19.46 -14.34 1.62
N THR A 25 19.41 -15.27 0.65
CA THR A 25 18.44 -16.38 0.69
C THR A 25 18.74 -17.37 1.80
N ILE A 26 20.02 -17.66 2.08
CA ILE A 26 20.40 -18.58 3.16
C ILE A 26 19.93 -18.01 4.51
N LEU A 27 20.21 -16.73 4.76
CA LEU A 27 19.81 -16.07 6.00
C LEU A 27 18.28 -15.98 6.12
N ASP A 28 17.59 -15.60 5.04
CA ASP A 28 16.13 -15.51 5.00
C ASP A 28 15.45 -16.87 5.23
N GLU A 29 15.93 -17.94 4.60
CA GLU A 29 15.37 -19.29 4.81
C GLU A 29 15.57 -19.80 6.23
N LYS A 30 16.74 -19.56 6.82
CA LYS A 30 17.01 -19.97 8.21
C LYS A 30 16.11 -19.22 9.19
N ILE A 31 15.88 -17.92 8.97
CA ILE A 31 15.03 -17.09 9.84
C ILE A 31 13.53 -17.38 9.61
N SER A 32 13.02 -17.23 8.38
CA SER A 32 11.59 -17.31 8.10
C SER A 32 11.05 -18.74 8.04
N LYS A 33 11.83 -19.70 7.53
CA LYS A 33 11.37 -21.10 7.38
C LYS A 33 11.84 -21.99 8.54
N LYS A 34 12.48 -21.41 9.57
CA LYS A 34 13.07 -22.11 10.73
C LYS A 34 13.95 -23.31 10.29
N LYS A 35 14.61 -23.19 9.13
CA LYS A 35 15.36 -24.29 8.50
C LYS A 35 16.79 -24.32 9.03
N GLY A 36 16.95 -24.82 10.25
CA GLY A 36 18.21 -24.84 10.99
C GLY A 36 18.40 -23.59 11.84
N ASP A 37 19.41 -23.64 12.70
CA ASP A 37 19.73 -22.53 13.60
C ASP A 37 20.51 -21.44 12.85
N VAL A 38 20.11 -20.19 13.08
CA VAL A 38 20.85 -19.00 12.63
C VAL A 38 21.99 -18.75 13.60
N ASN A 39 23.20 -18.58 13.09
CA ASN A 39 24.38 -18.28 13.91
C ASN A 39 25.05 -16.96 13.46
N SER A 40 26.09 -16.56 14.19
CA SER A 40 26.82 -15.32 13.88
C SER A 40 27.53 -15.34 12.53
N GLU A 41 27.95 -16.51 12.05
CA GLU A 41 28.64 -16.66 10.76
C GLU A 41 27.68 -16.35 9.60
N ASP A 42 26.44 -16.82 9.69
CA ASP A 42 25.39 -16.51 8.71
C ASP A 42 25.17 -14.98 8.55
N PHE A 43 25.21 -14.25 9.67
CA PHE A 43 25.10 -12.79 9.66
C PHE A 43 26.34 -12.11 9.06
N VAL A 44 27.54 -12.61 9.38
CA VAL A 44 28.80 -12.06 8.87
C VAL A 44 28.91 -12.29 7.36
N ASP A 45 28.57 -13.47 6.88
CA ASP A 45 28.57 -13.82 5.46
C ASP A 45 27.60 -12.94 4.67
N TRP A 46 26.38 -12.75 5.18
CA TRP A 46 25.44 -11.81 4.58
C TRP A 46 25.96 -10.36 4.61
N ALA A 47 26.43 -9.89 5.76
CA ALA A 47 26.86 -8.50 5.95
C ALA A 47 28.08 -8.14 5.10
N THR A 48 29.04 -9.05 4.95
CA THR A 48 30.21 -8.85 4.08
C THR A 48 29.80 -8.76 2.61
N SER A 49 28.74 -9.46 2.20
CA SER A 49 28.21 -9.41 0.83
C SER A 49 27.43 -8.13 0.49
N LEU A 50 27.12 -7.28 1.48
CA LEU A 50 26.46 -5.99 1.24
C LEU A 50 27.33 -5.02 0.43
N ILE A 51 28.66 -5.22 0.44
CA ILE A 51 29.58 -4.41 -0.36
C ILE A 51 29.30 -4.58 -1.86
N ASP A 52 29.05 -5.83 -2.28
CA ASP A 52 28.81 -6.17 -3.68
C ASP A 52 27.34 -5.94 -4.08
N ALA A 53 26.41 -6.03 -3.12
CA ALA A 53 24.98 -5.90 -3.34
C ALA A 53 24.30 -5.12 -2.20
N PRO A 54 24.43 -3.79 -2.16
CA PRO A 54 23.84 -2.98 -1.10
C PRO A 54 22.32 -2.86 -1.22
N SER A 55 21.64 -2.67 -0.10
CA SER A 55 20.24 -2.23 -0.05
C SER A 55 20.14 -0.73 0.24
N ILE A 56 19.19 -0.07 -0.41
CA ILE A 56 18.93 1.35 -0.18
C ILE A 56 17.88 1.47 0.91
N THR A 57 18.32 1.78 2.13
CA THR A 57 17.48 1.86 3.33
C THR A 57 16.71 3.18 3.44
N GLU A 58 17.32 4.29 3.03
CA GLU A 58 16.73 5.62 3.09
C GLU A 58 16.62 6.26 1.71
N LYS A 59 15.40 6.31 1.17
CA LYS A 59 15.10 6.95 -0.11
C LYS A 59 14.34 8.25 0.13
N ARG A 60 14.76 9.32 -0.55
CA ARG A 60 13.95 10.53 -0.69
C ARG A 60 13.12 10.41 -1.96
N LEU A 61 11.81 10.52 -1.82
CA LEU A 61 10.89 10.42 -2.94
C LEU A 61 10.76 11.78 -3.65
N SER A 62 10.69 11.74 -4.97
CA SER A 62 10.29 12.88 -5.80
C SER A 62 9.15 12.44 -6.72
N PRO A 63 8.21 13.33 -7.09
CA PRO A 63 7.10 12.96 -7.97
C PRO A 63 7.60 12.49 -9.34
N ILE A 64 7.10 11.37 -9.85
CA ILE A 64 7.63 10.76 -11.08
C ILE A 64 7.44 11.67 -12.32
N TYR A 65 6.44 12.56 -12.33
CA TYR A 65 6.25 13.51 -13.44
C TYR A 65 7.39 14.50 -13.61
N THR A 66 8.24 14.67 -12.59
CA THR A 66 9.45 15.51 -12.69
C THR A 66 10.50 14.92 -13.60
N LEU A 67 10.37 13.63 -13.96
CA LEU A 67 11.27 12.91 -14.85
C LEU A 67 10.87 13.00 -16.33
N VAL A 68 9.75 13.66 -16.66
CA VAL A 68 9.34 13.84 -18.06
C VAL A 68 10.37 14.73 -18.77
N PRO A 69 11.09 14.22 -19.80
CA PRO A 69 12.12 15.00 -20.48
C PRO A 69 11.53 16.23 -21.17
N VAL A 70 12.25 17.36 -21.16
CA VAL A 70 11.75 18.65 -21.70
C VAL A 70 11.81 18.75 -23.22
N ASP A 71 12.59 17.88 -23.86
CA ASP A 71 12.89 17.87 -25.29
C ASP A 71 11.88 17.06 -26.13
N ILE A 72 11.03 16.25 -25.50
CA ILE A 72 9.98 15.52 -26.21
C ILE A 72 8.85 16.46 -26.65
N ARG A 73 8.20 16.13 -27.76
CA ARG A 73 6.98 16.83 -28.19
C ARG A 73 5.93 16.83 -27.09
N ASP A 74 5.36 18.00 -26.86
CA ASP A 74 4.33 18.25 -25.85
C ASP A 74 4.74 17.90 -24.42
N ALA A 75 6.05 17.96 -24.09
CA ALA A 75 6.60 17.64 -22.77
C ALA A 75 5.80 18.31 -21.64
N TYR A 76 5.57 19.61 -21.74
CA TYR A 76 4.78 20.37 -20.76
C TYR A 76 3.37 19.80 -20.55
N ILE A 77 2.66 19.50 -21.65
CA ILE A 77 1.30 18.95 -21.59
C ILE A 77 1.32 17.55 -20.97
N LYS A 78 2.29 16.72 -21.32
CA LYS A 78 2.46 15.37 -20.75
C LYS A 78 2.76 15.42 -19.26
N THR A 79 3.63 16.33 -18.81
CA THR A 79 3.90 16.55 -17.38
C THR A 79 2.62 16.94 -16.65
N LYS A 80 1.84 17.89 -17.19
CA LYS A 80 0.56 18.31 -16.56
C LYS A 80 -0.50 17.22 -16.55
N ASN A 81 -0.58 16.41 -17.60
CA ASN A 81 -1.48 15.27 -17.64
C ASN A 81 -1.08 14.19 -16.62
N LEU A 82 0.21 13.92 -16.49
CA LEU A 82 0.73 12.94 -15.52
C LEU A 82 0.54 13.43 -14.08
N GLU A 83 0.79 14.72 -13.81
CA GLU A 83 0.49 15.35 -12.51
C GLU A 83 -0.97 15.12 -12.11
N ARG A 84 -1.93 15.41 -13.01
CA ARG A 84 -3.35 15.19 -12.77
C ARG A 84 -3.69 13.70 -12.60
N ALA A 85 -3.17 12.83 -13.45
CA ALA A 85 -3.43 11.39 -13.39
C ALA A 85 -2.93 10.78 -12.07
N MET A 86 -1.80 11.26 -11.54
CA MET A 86 -1.32 10.82 -10.23
C MET A 86 -2.22 11.28 -9.09
N GLU A 87 -2.75 12.51 -9.14
CA GLU A 87 -3.71 12.98 -8.14
C GLU A 87 -4.99 12.14 -8.17
N ASP A 88 -5.51 11.85 -9.36
CA ASP A 88 -6.68 10.99 -9.54
C ASP A 88 -6.41 9.57 -9.01
N TYR A 89 -5.25 8.99 -9.31
CA TYR A 89 -4.83 7.69 -8.79
C TYR A 89 -4.74 7.67 -7.25
N LEU A 90 -4.13 8.68 -6.63
CA LEU A 90 -4.00 8.75 -5.17
C LEU A 90 -5.34 8.99 -4.45
N ASP A 91 -6.27 9.71 -5.07
CA ASP A 91 -7.64 9.86 -4.56
C ASP A 91 -8.47 8.59 -4.82
N GLU A 92 -8.15 7.80 -5.86
CA GLU A 92 -8.78 6.52 -6.14
C GLU A 92 -8.32 5.41 -5.18
N TYR A 93 -7.01 5.25 -5.01
CA TYR A 93 -6.39 4.22 -4.18
C TYR A 93 -6.02 4.75 -2.80
N ASN A 94 -7.03 5.30 -2.11
CA ASN A 94 -6.85 5.87 -0.79
C ASN A 94 -7.46 5.00 0.31
N VAL A 95 -6.71 4.80 1.40
CA VAL A 95 -7.17 4.07 2.61
C VAL A 95 -8.42 4.68 3.23
N CYS A 96 -8.75 5.95 2.95
CA CYS A 96 -9.96 6.60 3.45
C CYS A 96 -11.26 5.91 3.00
N LYS A 97 -11.22 5.10 1.93
CA LYS A 97 -12.35 4.33 1.40
C LYS A 97 -12.57 3.03 2.17
N CYS A 98 -11.57 2.59 2.92
CA CYS A 98 -11.64 1.42 3.76
C CYS A 98 -12.41 1.73 5.05
N GLN A 99 -13.01 0.68 5.61
CA GLN A 99 -13.53 0.73 6.97
C GLN A 99 -12.36 0.70 7.98
N PRO A 100 -12.49 1.37 9.12
CA PRO A 100 -11.44 1.40 10.13
C PRO A 100 -11.32 0.05 10.84
N CYS A 101 -10.10 -0.33 11.19
CA CYS A 101 -9.83 -1.50 12.01
C CYS A 101 -10.22 -1.24 13.47
N GLN A 102 -10.51 -2.31 14.21
CA GLN A 102 -10.83 -2.23 15.64
C GLN A 102 -9.56 -2.23 16.50
N ASN A 103 -9.73 -1.83 17.77
CA ASN A 103 -8.72 -1.95 18.83
C ASN A 103 -7.33 -1.41 18.44
N GLY A 104 -7.29 -0.25 17.76
CA GLY A 104 -6.03 0.40 17.37
C GLY A 104 -5.32 -0.24 16.17
N GLY A 105 -6.00 -1.12 15.42
CA GLY A 105 -5.48 -1.65 14.16
C GLY A 105 -5.23 -0.58 13.11
N THR A 106 -4.20 -0.80 12.30
CA THR A 106 -3.86 0.10 11.18
C THR A 106 -4.44 -0.47 9.89
N VAL A 107 -5.23 0.32 9.19
CA VAL A 107 -5.75 -0.05 7.87
C VAL A 107 -4.63 0.08 6.84
N VAL A 108 -4.44 -0.96 6.04
CA VAL A 108 -3.49 -1.02 4.93
C VAL A 108 -4.26 -1.40 3.67
N LEU A 109 -3.98 -0.74 2.55
CA LEU A 109 -4.52 -1.10 1.25
C LEU A 109 -3.43 -1.86 0.48
N VAL A 110 -3.65 -3.15 0.22
CA VAL A 110 -2.73 -4.00 -0.55
C VAL A 110 -3.49 -4.53 -1.75
N ASP A 111 -3.03 -4.21 -2.96
CA ASP A 111 -3.64 -4.63 -4.22
C ASP A 111 -5.15 -4.36 -4.31
N GLY A 112 -5.58 -3.20 -3.78
CA GLY A 112 -6.99 -2.79 -3.78
C GLY A 112 -7.84 -3.43 -2.69
N VAL A 113 -7.27 -4.31 -1.86
CA VAL A 113 -7.96 -4.95 -0.73
C VAL A 113 -7.59 -4.25 0.57
N CYS A 114 -8.62 -3.86 1.33
CA CYS A 114 -8.45 -3.30 2.66
C CYS A 114 -8.12 -4.42 3.66
N MET A 115 -6.96 -4.32 4.31
CA MET A 115 -6.48 -5.26 5.31
C MET A 115 -6.17 -4.54 6.63
N CYS A 116 -6.29 -5.26 7.74
CA CYS A 116 -5.97 -4.73 9.06
C CYS A 116 -4.67 -5.30 9.60
N GLN A 117 -3.70 -4.43 9.83
CA GLN A 117 -2.51 -4.76 10.60
C GLN A 117 -2.80 -4.59 12.09
N CYS A 118 -2.88 -5.71 12.80
CA CYS A 118 -3.30 -5.73 14.19
C CYS A 118 -2.14 -5.45 15.16
N PRO A 119 -2.41 -4.75 16.27
CA PRO A 119 -1.49 -4.70 17.40
C PRO A 119 -1.24 -6.10 17.94
N LEU A 120 -0.12 -6.27 18.67
CA LEU A 120 0.37 -7.58 19.10
C LEU A 120 -0.68 -8.40 19.87
N GLN A 121 -1.57 -7.75 20.62
CA GLN A 121 -2.57 -8.38 21.48
C GLN A 121 -3.89 -8.75 20.78
N TYR A 122 -4.10 -8.29 19.54
CA TYR A 122 -5.36 -8.49 18.82
C TYR A 122 -5.17 -9.29 17.53
N LYS A 123 -6.22 -9.98 17.08
CA LYS A 123 -6.28 -10.77 15.85
C LYS A 123 -7.67 -10.74 15.22
N GLY A 124 -7.84 -11.46 14.11
CA GLY A 124 -9.06 -11.48 13.31
C GLY A 124 -9.00 -10.46 12.18
N LEU A 125 -9.94 -10.57 11.23
CA LEU A 125 -9.97 -9.77 9.99
C LEU A 125 -9.97 -8.25 10.22
N ALA A 126 -10.53 -7.80 11.33
CA ALA A 126 -10.60 -6.39 11.71
C ALA A 126 -9.95 -6.11 13.08
N CYS A 127 -9.09 -7.01 13.56
CA CYS A 127 -8.48 -6.93 14.90
C CYS A 127 -9.50 -6.97 16.06
N GLN A 128 -10.63 -7.64 15.85
CA GLN A 128 -11.75 -7.68 16.79
C GLN A 128 -11.56 -8.67 17.95
N GLU A 129 -10.62 -9.62 17.82
CA GLU A 129 -10.42 -10.69 18.79
C GLU A 129 -9.15 -10.45 19.62
N VAL A 130 -9.17 -10.78 20.91
CA VAL A 130 -7.95 -10.80 21.74
C VAL A 130 -7.19 -12.10 21.49
N LYS A 131 -5.87 -12.03 21.31
CA LYS A 131 -5.03 -13.22 21.08
C LYS A 131 -4.98 -14.13 22.30
N ASP A 132 -4.78 -13.54 23.49
CA ASP A 132 -4.73 -14.26 24.76
C ASP A 132 -5.95 -13.91 25.61
N LYS A 133 -6.84 -14.87 25.80
CA LYS A 133 -8.07 -14.71 26.59
C LYS A 133 -7.79 -14.59 28.09
N LEU A 134 -6.57 -14.87 28.54
CA LEU A 134 -6.15 -14.77 29.93
C LEU A 134 -5.66 -13.37 30.31
N LEU A 135 -5.46 -12.48 29.33
CA LEU A 135 -5.09 -11.09 29.57
C LEU A 135 -6.35 -10.21 29.63
N GLU A 136 -6.37 -9.27 30.58
CA GLU A 136 -7.37 -8.19 30.58
C GLU A 136 -7.29 -7.44 29.25
N LYS A 137 -8.46 -7.09 28.67
CA LYS A 137 -8.55 -6.43 27.37
C LYS A 137 -7.72 -5.13 27.41
N PRO A 138 -6.58 -5.06 26.70
CA PRO A 138 -5.73 -3.88 26.76
C PRO A 138 -6.39 -2.74 25.99
N THR A 139 -6.53 -1.58 26.65
CA THR A 139 -6.95 -0.35 25.99
C THR A 139 -5.82 0.15 25.12
N ILE A 140 -6.03 0.15 23.80
CA ILE A 140 -5.05 0.65 22.83
C ILE A 140 -5.53 1.99 22.28
N PRO A 141 -4.68 3.04 22.28
CA PRO A 141 -5.02 4.31 21.67
C PRO A 141 -5.42 4.15 20.20
N VAL A 142 -6.55 4.72 19.81
CA VAL A 142 -7.01 4.73 18.42
C VAL A 142 -6.62 6.07 17.82
N ASN A 143 -5.67 6.07 16.88
CA ASN A 143 -5.28 7.28 16.17
C ASN A 143 -6.35 7.67 15.16
N GLY A 144 -6.57 8.98 15.00
CA GLY A 144 -7.52 9.50 14.03
C GLY A 144 -7.08 9.24 12.58
N GLY A 145 -8.04 8.87 11.74
CA GLY A 145 -7.86 8.77 10.30
C GLY A 145 -8.77 9.74 9.54
N TRP A 146 -8.28 10.18 8.38
CA TRP A 146 -9.01 11.11 7.52
C TRP A 146 -10.13 10.38 6.76
N SER A 147 -11.31 10.98 6.72
CA SER A 147 -12.32 10.65 5.71
C SER A 147 -11.86 11.04 4.31
N CYS A 148 -12.48 10.45 3.30
CA CYS A 148 -12.18 10.81 1.93
C CYS A 148 -12.53 12.27 1.65
N TRP A 149 -11.71 12.89 0.78
CA TRP A 149 -11.99 14.22 0.27
C TRP A 149 -13.35 14.24 -0.45
N LYS A 150 -14.16 15.26 -0.13
CA LYS A 150 -15.45 15.51 -0.77
C LYS A 150 -15.48 16.94 -1.31
N PRO A 151 -16.12 17.19 -2.46
CA PRO A 151 -16.34 18.55 -2.94
C PRO A 151 -17.24 19.31 -1.95
N SER A 152 -16.83 20.53 -1.61
CA SER A 152 -17.56 21.44 -0.72
C SER A 152 -18.22 22.60 -1.47
N SER A 153 -17.83 22.83 -2.72
CA SER A 153 -18.40 23.83 -3.61
C SER A 153 -18.44 23.28 -5.03
N SER A 154 -19.34 23.82 -5.86
CA SER A 154 -19.22 23.68 -7.32
C SER A 154 -17.94 24.35 -7.81
N CYS A 155 -17.54 24.05 -9.05
CA CYS A 155 -16.45 24.73 -9.72
C CYS A 155 -16.76 26.23 -9.82
N ILE A 156 -15.94 27.08 -9.18
CA ILE A 156 -16.05 28.54 -9.24
C ILE A 156 -14.71 29.06 -9.72
N ASN A 157 -14.72 29.78 -10.86
CA ASN A 157 -13.51 30.32 -11.49
C ASN A 157 -12.42 29.27 -11.79
N GLY A 158 -12.81 28.04 -12.14
CA GLY A 158 -11.87 26.97 -12.48
C GLY A 158 -11.23 26.27 -11.27
N GLU A 159 -11.63 26.63 -10.03
CA GLU A 159 -11.22 25.94 -8.80
C GLU A 159 -12.43 25.33 -8.09
N GLU A 160 -12.23 24.17 -7.47
CA GLU A 160 -13.15 23.57 -6.51
C GLU A 160 -12.48 23.42 -5.13
N THR A 161 -13.26 23.61 -4.08
CA THR A 161 -12.79 23.37 -2.71
C THR A 161 -13.22 21.97 -2.28
N ARG A 162 -12.27 21.16 -1.81
CA ARG A 162 -12.53 19.86 -1.20
C ARG A 162 -12.32 19.91 0.31
N THR A 163 -13.15 19.20 1.06
CA THR A 163 -13.07 19.10 2.52
C THR A 163 -12.98 17.64 2.96
N ARG A 164 -12.42 17.42 4.15
CA ARG A 164 -12.36 16.12 4.83
C ARG A 164 -12.42 16.31 6.34
N THR A 165 -12.75 15.24 7.04
CA THR A 165 -12.97 15.21 8.49
C THR A 165 -12.11 14.12 9.13
N CYS A 166 -11.64 14.34 10.36
CA CYS A 166 -10.84 13.36 11.08
C CYS A 166 -11.76 12.39 11.84
N ASN A 167 -12.38 11.47 11.11
CA ASN A 167 -13.38 10.55 11.66
C ASN A 167 -13.38 9.15 11.03
N ASN A 168 -12.29 8.74 10.40
CA ASN A 168 -12.15 7.39 9.84
C ASN A 168 -10.83 6.71 10.24
N PRO A 169 -10.66 6.31 11.51
CA PRO A 169 -11.58 6.44 12.63
C PRO A 169 -11.45 7.79 13.36
N GLU A 170 -12.35 8.09 14.30
CA GLU A 170 -12.16 9.19 15.25
C GLU A 170 -11.07 8.82 16.28
N PRO A 171 -10.23 9.78 16.72
CA PRO A 171 -9.27 9.52 17.78
C PRO A 171 -9.96 9.12 19.10
N GLN A 172 -9.48 8.06 19.75
CA GLN A 172 -10.02 7.58 21.04
C GLN A 172 -8.88 7.17 21.98
N GLU A 173 -9.16 7.10 23.29
CA GLU A 173 -8.24 6.58 24.31
C GLU A 173 -6.85 7.26 24.29
N GLY A 174 -6.84 8.58 24.09
CA GLY A 174 -5.60 9.36 24.00
C GLY A 174 -4.85 9.24 22.67
N GLY A 175 -5.47 8.63 21.64
CA GLY A 175 -4.89 8.54 20.31
C GLY A 175 -4.68 9.90 19.64
N LYS A 176 -3.73 9.94 18.70
CA LYS A 176 -3.31 11.19 18.06
C LYS A 176 -4.38 11.69 17.08
N PRO A 177 -4.63 13.00 17.00
CA PRO A 177 -5.48 13.56 15.96
C PRO A 177 -4.83 13.44 14.58
N CYS A 178 -5.64 13.53 13.54
CA CYS A 178 -5.15 13.49 12.16
C CYS A 178 -4.23 14.68 11.87
N ALA A 179 -3.04 14.41 11.34
CA ALA A 179 -2.14 15.45 10.87
C ALA A 179 -2.55 15.98 9.49
N GLY A 180 -2.51 17.30 9.31
CA GLY A 180 -2.71 17.97 8.02
C GLY A 180 -3.97 18.84 7.95
N LYS A 181 -4.26 19.35 6.75
CA LYS A 181 -5.36 20.30 6.51
C LYS A 181 -6.71 19.59 6.35
N THR A 182 -7.77 20.26 6.77
CA THR A 182 -9.18 19.83 6.59
C THR A 182 -9.77 20.27 5.24
N THR A 183 -9.16 21.26 4.59
CA THR A 183 -9.62 21.85 3.33
C THR A 183 -8.46 21.98 2.33
N LYS A 184 -8.72 21.67 1.06
CA LYS A 184 -7.81 21.92 -0.06
C LYS A 184 -8.55 22.56 -1.23
N LYS A 185 -7.88 23.40 -2.02
CA LYS A 185 -8.38 23.88 -3.31
C LYS A 185 -7.69 23.10 -4.42
N VAL A 186 -8.44 22.66 -5.42
CA VAL A 186 -7.90 21.95 -6.59
C VAL A 186 -8.51 22.53 -7.87
N PRO A 187 -7.80 22.47 -9.00
CA PRO A 187 -8.38 22.83 -10.30
C PRO A 187 -9.56 21.92 -10.61
N CYS A 188 -10.59 22.46 -11.26
CA CYS A 188 -11.75 21.66 -11.62
C CYS A 188 -11.39 20.57 -12.64
N GLN A 189 -11.95 19.37 -12.45
CA GLN A 189 -11.83 18.25 -13.39
C GLN A 189 -12.81 18.43 -14.57
N GLU A 190 -12.73 19.54 -15.32
CA GLU A 190 -13.74 19.85 -16.36
C GLU A 190 -13.70 18.93 -17.58
N LYS A 191 -12.65 18.10 -17.79
CA LYS A 191 -12.49 17.32 -19.04
C LYS A 191 -12.06 15.85 -18.91
N ALA A 192 -11.74 15.34 -17.72
CA ALA A 192 -11.28 13.95 -17.58
C ALA A 192 -12.43 12.92 -17.54
N ARG A 193 -13.58 13.31 -16.96
CA ARG A 193 -14.74 12.42 -16.82
C ARG A 193 -15.38 12.04 -18.16
N HIS A 194 -15.24 12.86 -19.20
CA HIS A 194 -15.74 12.56 -20.55
C HIS A 194 -14.80 11.71 -21.40
N TYR A 195 -13.48 11.75 -21.17
CA TYR A 195 -12.52 10.91 -21.90
C TYR A 195 -12.37 9.53 -21.27
N ALA A 196 -12.32 9.42 -19.94
CA ALA A 196 -12.31 8.12 -19.26
C ALA A 196 -13.58 7.30 -19.56
N ASN A 197 -14.76 7.93 -19.51
CA ASN A 197 -16.01 7.25 -19.88
C ASN A 197 -16.08 6.88 -21.37
N ARG A 198 -15.42 7.60 -22.29
CA ARG A 198 -15.38 7.23 -23.71
C ARG A 198 -14.43 6.06 -23.99
N VAL A 199 -13.31 5.96 -23.27
CA VAL A 199 -12.37 4.83 -23.41
C VAL A 199 -12.95 3.55 -22.82
N PHE A 200 -13.72 3.64 -21.73
CA PHE A 200 -14.44 2.48 -21.17
C PHE A 200 -15.69 2.07 -21.97
N GLN A 201 -16.33 2.99 -22.71
CA GLN A 201 -17.47 2.68 -23.60
C GLN A 201 -17.06 2.18 -24.99
N SER A 202 -15.76 2.21 -25.33
CA SER A 202 -15.24 1.63 -26.57
C SER A 202 -14.70 0.20 -26.41
N LEU A 203 -14.84 -0.38 -25.22
CA LEU A 203 -14.61 -1.82 -25.00
C LEU A 203 -15.96 -2.52 -25.16
N ASP A 204 -15.99 -3.55 -26.02
CA ASP A 204 -17.19 -4.26 -26.46
C ASP A 204 -18.16 -4.61 -25.32
N PRO A 205 -19.47 -4.36 -25.47
CA PRO A 205 -20.48 -4.61 -24.44
C PRO A 205 -20.81 -6.10 -24.21
N GLU A 206 -20.11 -7.05 -24.84
CA GLU A 206 -20.38 -8.49 -24.69
C GLU A 206 -19.54 -9.20 -23.62
N VAL A 207 -18.70 -8.50 -22.85
CA VAL A 207 -18.00 -9.12 -21.72
C VAL A 207 -18.83 -9.01 -20.44
N GLU A 208 -19.90 -9.81 -20.36
CA GLU A 208 -20.58 -10.07 -19.10
C GLU A 208 -19.62 -10.80 -18.13
N HIS A 209 -19.46 -10.20 -16.94
CA HIS A 209 -19.06 -10.88 -15.70
C HIS A 209 -17.77 -11.70 -15.72
N PHE A 210 -16.61 -11.07 -15.95
CA PHE A 210 -15.33 -11.67 -15.58
C PHE A 210 -14.67 -10.95 -14.39
N ASN A 211 -14.63 -11.66 -13.27
CA ASN A 211 -13.70 -11.42 -12.16
C ASN A 211 -12.29 -11.26 -12.74
N ILE A 212 -11.72 -10.07 -12.57
CA ILE A 212 -10.41 -9.72 -13.12
C ILE A 212 -9.35 -10.58 -12.43
N THR A 213 -8.97 -11.66 -13.10
CA THR A 213 -7.81 -12.49 -12.76
C THR A 213 -6.72 -12.05 -13.72
N TYR A 214 -5.74 -11.29 -13.24
CA TYR A 214 -4.63 -10.83 -14.07
C TYR A 214 -3.69 -12.00 -14.38
N TYR A 215 -3.75 -12.54 -15.60
CA TYR A 215 -2.67 -13.40 -16.11
C TYR A 215 -1.58 -12.54 -16.75
N LYS A 216 -0.36 -12.78 -16.28
CA LYS A 216 0.91 -12.21 -16.74
C LYS A 216 1.18 -12.67 -18.17
N ALA A 217 1.26 -11.74 -19.12
CA ALA A 217 1.81 -12.04 -20.44
C ALA A 217 3.32 -12.19 -20.31
N ILE A 218 3.80 -13.42 -20.49
CA ILE A 218 5.20 -13.73 -20.76
C ILE A 218 5.34 -13.63 -22.27
N ASP A 219 6.25 -12.76 -22.70
CA ASP A 219 6.66 -12.62 -24.09
C ASP A 219 7.59 -13.80 -24.42
N GLU A 220 7.13 -14.74 -25.24
CA GLU A 220 7.98 -15.73 -25.90
C GLU A 220 7.72 -15.67 -27.40
N SER A 221 8.78 -15.31 -28.11
CA SER A 221 8.97 -15.39 -29.55
C SER A 221 9.03 -16.84 -30.04
N GLU A 222 8.38 -17.13 -31.17
CA GLU A 222 8.80 -18.02 -32.30
C GLU A 222 7.59 -18.18 -33.24
N ASP A 223 7.62 -17.59 -34.44
CA ASP A 223 8.02 -18.16 -35.73
C ASP A 223 6.98 -19.09 -36.43
N SER A 224 6.83 -18.83 -37.73
CA SER A 224 6.37 -19.70 -38.82
C SER A 224 4.88 -19.93 -39.14
N THR A 225 4.55 -19.49 -40.36
CA THR A 225 3.84 -20.19 -41.47
C THR A 225 2.31 -20.27 -41.59
N GLN A 226 1.89 -19.89 -42.83
CA GLN A 226 0.79 -20.40 -43.68
C GLN A 226 -0.65 -20.08 -43.21
N GLU A 227 -1.52 -19.50 -44.03
CA GLU A 227 -1.91 -19.81 -45.43
C GLU A 227 -2.18 -18.54 -46.27
#